data_AF-A6NRR3-F1
#
_entry.id   AF-A6NRR3-F1
#
_cell.length_a   1.000
_cell.length_b   1.000
_cell.length_c   1.000
_cell.angle_alpha   90.00
_cell.angle_beta   90.00
_cell.angle_gamma   90.00
#
_symmetry.space_group_name_H-M   'P 1'
#
loop_
_entity.id
_entity.type
_entity.pdbx_description
1 polymer ?
#
loop_
_entity_poly.entity_id
_entity_poly.type
_entity_poly.pdbx_seq_one_letter_code
_entity_poly.pdbx_strand_id
1 'polypeptide(L)'
;MSMSVAQNSALVRFFAALWAVLSDGWAESVPGKILRRIEIAVGHGVEGSVLWQFVWRDGRLPGGWPGSLTCRVVTFIINIPCMIVQWLYKIWKNVWDGSIAFRIASALGGATFVFLGLSMLLMLVVDHNNWNNAYTLLCMYGVMMLFLAGCMARPKHRLDLDKLGPYYTLFMAFVCYGFLCSLGTDFSSGLVSGITGSLSWRFFVFHAIAFLITLLTVSSVQKVEQLQLMLVISLLGLTVASIYGCYQGYIGVEVVPSQQDLILNAGMPGRVYSFFDNPNNFGEILIMLMPFLLAMLLNARGWRGRVLALASLAVCVVAIGLTYFRTGWIAMVLVMAVFLILQNWRFLPLFIVLGLLALPFLPESIMNRILTIGNMKDSSLRYRFAIYGNTTYLLEDYGLRGVGLGTDVMRQVFKVYPTMYDGNYPIHTHNNYVQMWGELGFFGALTYVAMVFHQLKVGVKTYYTCIDRRIKNIIAAAVGAFFGISVISVAEYSWFYPRNMFVYFFLFGVIAACVKLACAKQSAEA
;
A
#
# COMPACT_ATOMS: atom_id res chain seq x y z
N MET A 1 29.50 6.35 24.69
CA MET A 1 30.74 5.81 24.07
C MET A 1 30.75 5.85 22.53
N SER A 2 29.62 5.87 21.81
CA SER A 2 29.60 5.88 20.34
C SER A 2 29.78 7.27 19.68
N MET A 3 29.49 8.37 20.39
CA MET A 3 29.69 9.73 19.85
C MET A 3 31.16 10.18 19.84
N SER A 4 32.00 9.71 20.77
CA SER A 4 33.42 10.11 20.83
C SER A 4 34.27 9.48 19.72
N VAL A 5 33.90 8.27 19.24
CA VAL A 5 34.60 7.59 18.14
C VAL A 5 34.32 8.28 16.80
N ALA A 6 33.09 8.77 16.59
CA ALA A 6 32.73 9.52 15.38
C ALA A 6 33.39 10.91 15.33
N GLN A 7 33.53 11.59 16.48
CA GLN A 7 34.20 12.89 16.56
C GLN A 7 35.72 12.79 16.35
N ASN A 8 36.35 11.64 16.61
CA ASN A 8 37.80 11.45 16.44
C ASN A 8 38.19 10.71 15.16
N SER A 9 37.23 10.29 14.33
CA SER A 9 37.51 9.64 13.05
C SER A 9 37.86 10.67 11.97
N ALA A 10 39.09 10.62 11.47
CA ALA A 10 39.56 11.47 10.37
C ALA A 10 38.68 11.30 9.11
N LEU A 11 38.18 10.09 8.84
CA LEU A 11 37.27 9.81 7.74
C LEU A 11 35.92 10.53 7.91
N VAL A 12 35.34 10.50 9.11
CA VAL A 12 34.06 11.17 9.38
C VAL A 12 34.19 12.69 9.27
N ARG A 13 35.30 13.25 9.76
CA ARG A 13 35.60 14.68 9.60
C ARG A 13 35.83 15.06 8.15
N PHE A 14 36.55 14.24 7.39
CA PHE A 14 36.79 14.45 5.97
C PHE A 14 35.47 14.45 5.19
N PHE A 15 34.61 13.44 5.37
CA PHE A 15 33.32 13.39 4.68
C PHE A 15 32.36 14.48 5.14
N ALA A 16 32.38 14.88 6.41
CA ALA A 16 31.58 16.00 6.90
C ALA A 16 32.06 17.35 6.33
N ALA A 17 33.38 17.58 6.26
CA ALA A 17 33.96 18.76 5.64
C ALA A 17 33.72 18.78 4.13
N LEU A 18 33.88 17.64 3.45
CA LEU A 18 33.54 17.48 2.04
C LEU A 18 32.06 17.76 1.79
N TRP A 19 31.17 17.24 2.64
CA TRP A 19 29.74 17.52 2.56
C TRP A 19 29.42 19.00 2.77
N ALA A 20 30.06 19.66 3.74
CA ALA A 20 29.88 21.10 3.97
C ALA A 20 30.36 21.93 2.76
N VAL A 21 31.54 21.63 2.22
CA VAL A 21 32.06 22.29 1.01
C VAL A 21 31.15 22.05 -0.19
N LEU A 22 30.64 20.83 -0.37
CA LEU A 22 29.69 20.51 -1.43
C LEU A 22 28.33 21.18 -1.22
N SER A 23 27.84 21.31 0.02
CA SER A 23 26.57 21.96 0.32
C SER A 23 26.64 23.48 0.13
N ASP A 24 27.74 24.09 0.57
CA ASP A 24 27.97 25.52 0.43
C ASP A 24 28.28 25.87 -1.03
N GLY A 25 29.09 25.04 -1.69
CA GLY A 25 29.33 25.12 -3.13
C GLY A 25 28.03 24.96 -3.92
N TRP A 26 27.13 24.06 -3.53
CA TRP A 26 25.81 23.92 -4.15
C TRP A 26 24.93 25.14 -3.93
N ALA A 27 24.87 25.68 -2.71
CA ALA A 27 24.09 26.87 -2.39
C ALA A 27 24.55 28.11 -3.18
N GLU A 28 25.85 28.25 -3.40
CA GLU A 28 26.44 29.35 -4.17
C GLU A 28 26.49 29.10 -5.69
N SER A 29 26.32 27.84 -6.12
CA SER A 29 26.35 27.46 -7.54
C SER A 29 25.20 28.08 -8.34
N VAL A 30 25.45 28.33 -9.64
CA VAL A 30 24.43 28.79 -10.58
C VAL A 30 23.22 27.85 -10.63
N PRO A 31 23.37 26.51 -10.71
CA PRO A 31 22.25 25.59 -10.61
C PRO A 31 21.47 25.69 -9.29
N GLY A 32 22.16 25.81 -8.16
CA GLY A 32 21.51 25.96 -6.85
C GLY A 32 20.71 27.25 -6.71
N LYS A 33 21.25 28.37 -7.21
CA LYS A 33 20.56 29.67 -7.27
C LYS A 33 19.35 29.65 -8.22
N ILE A 34 19.48 29.01 -9.38
CA ILE A 34 18.35 28.82 -10.33
C ILE A 34 17.27 27.97 -9.67
N LEU A 35 17.63 26.84 -9.06
CA LEU A 35 16.67 25.98 -8.35
C LEU A 35 15.98 26.74 -7.21
N ARG A 36 16.70 27.54 -6.42
CA ARG A 36 16.09 28.38 -5.37
C ARG A 36 15.13 29.43 -5.95
N ARG A 37 15.42 30.01 -7.11
CA ARG A 37 14.49 30.92 -7.81
C ARG A 37 13.26 30.19 -8.33
N ILE A 38 13.43 28.99 -8.89
CA ILE A 38 12.32 28.11 -9.30
C ILE A 38 11.48 27.74 -8.07
N GLU A 39 12.09 27.45 -6.92
CA GLU A 39 11.40 27.15 -5.67
C GLU A 39 10.44 28.27 -5.26
N ILE A 40 10.94 29.51 -5.27
CA ILE A 40 10.15 30.68 -4.91
C ILE A 40 9.06 30.94 -5.96
N ALA A 41 9.39 30.82 -7.25
CA ALA A 41 8.45 31.02 -8.35
C ALA A 41 7.33 29.97 -8.36
N VAL A 42 7.68 28.69 -8.16
CA VAL A 42 6.73 27.57 -8.04
C VAL A 42 5.94 27.71 -6.75
N GLY A 43 6.57 28.07 -5.63
CA GLY A 43 5.89 28.31 -4.36
C GLY A 43 4.80 29.37 -4.49
N HIS A 44 5.15 30.55 -5.01
CA HIS A 44 4.19 31.63 -5.24
C HIS A 44 3.12 31.26 -6.29
N GLY A 45 3.50 30.57 -7.37
CA GLY A 45 2.56 30.13 -8.40
C GLY A 45 1.58 29.05 -7.93
N VAL A 46 2.04 28.15 -7.05
CA VAL A 46 1.22 27.10 -6.45
C VAL A 46 0.29 27.71 -5.40
N GLU A 47 0.78 28.55 -4.48
CA GLU A 47 -0.05 29.20 -3.45
C GLU A 47 -1.17 30.10 -4.03
N GLY A 48 -0.89 30.77 -5.14
CA GLY A 48 -1.86 31.57 -5.89
C GLY A 48 -2.79 30.78 -6.82
N SER A 49 -2.53 29.49 -7.05
CA SER A 49 -3.32 28.69 -7.99
C SER A 49 -4.68 28.28 -7.41
N VAL A 50 -5.75 28.54 -8.15
CA VAL A 50 -7.12 28.09 -7.82
C VAL A 50 -7.17 26.57 -7.65
N LEU A 51 -6.39 25.82 -8.44
CA LEU A 51 -6.30 24.36 -8.32
C LEU A 51 -5.67 23.95 -6.99
N TRP A 52 -4.59 24.61 -6.57
CA TRP A 52 -3.96 24.34 -5.29
C TRP A 52 -4.88 24.70 -4.12
N GLN A 53 -5.53 25.86 -4.15
CA GLN A 53 -6.48 26.26 -3.13
C GLN A 53 -7.68 25.30 -3.05
N PHE A 54 -8.18 24.83 -4.20
CA PHE A 54 -9.24 23.82 -4.26
C PHE A 54 -8.78 22.47 -3.69
N VAL A 55 -7.57 22.01 -4.07
CA VAL A 55 -6.99 20.76 -3.59
C VAL A 55 -6.65 20.83 -2.10
N TRP A 56 -6.21 21.98 -1.57
CA TRP A 56 -5.82 22.13 -0.18
C TRP A 56 -7.00 22.43 0.76
N ARG A 57 -8.10 22.98 0.24
CA ARG A 57 -9.33 23.24 1.02
C ARG A 57 -9.89 21.95 1.61
N ASP A 58 -10.19 21.94 2.91
CA ASP A 58 -10.90 20.81 3.50
C ASP A 58 -12.30 20.69 2.89
N GLY A 59 -12.59 19.52 2.31
CA GLY A 59 -13.90 19.26 1.72
C GLY A 59 -14.98 19.30 2.80
N ARG A 60 -16.17 19.79 2.46
CA ARG A 60 -17.31 19.82 3.40
C ARG A 60 -17.62 18.45 3.99
N LEU A 61 -17.52 17.40 3.17
CA LEU A 61 -17.75 16.01 3.58
C LEU A 61 -16.70 15.51 4.60
N PRO A 62 -15.37 15.53 4.31
CA PRO A 62 -14.36 15.21 5.32
C PRO A 62 -14.42 16.07 6.59
N GLY A 63 -14.62 17.38 6.46
CA GLY A 63 -14.68 18.29 7.62
C GLY A 63 -15.88 18.04 8.54
N GLY A 64 -17.04 17.71 7.97
CA GLY A 64 -18.25 17.37 8.72
C GLY A 64 -18.32 15.92 9.20
N TRP A 65 -17.42 15.04 8.73
CA TRP A 65 -17.49 13.60 8.99
C TRP A 65 -17.50 13.25 10.48
N PRO A 66 -16.58 13.75 11.35
CA PRO A 66 -16.58 13.40 12.77
C PRO A 66 -17.86 13.82 13.51
N GLY A 67 -18.52 14.88 13.02
CA GLY A 67 -19.78 15.38 13.57
C GLY A 67 -21.02 14.66 13.06
N SER A 68 -20.92 13.94 11.93
CA SER A 68 -22.06 13.36 11.22
C SER A 68 -22.73 12.21 11.96
N LEU A 69 -24.06 12.10 11.81
CA LEU A 69 -24.84 10.97 12.36
C LEU A 69 -24.34 9.63 11.79
N THR A 70 -24.07 9.58 10.49
CA THR A 70 -23.56 8.37 9.82
C THR A 70 -22.25 7.89 10.45
N CYS A 71 -21.27 8.77 10.65
CA CYS A 71 -20.01 8.40 11.31
C CYS A 71 -20.27 7.86 12.72
N ARG A 72 -21.14 8.50 13.51
CA ARG A 72 -21.46 8.05 14.87
C ARG A 72 -22.12 6.66 14.86
N VAL A 73 -23.11 6.43 14.01
CA VAL A 73 -23.83 5.15 13.91
C VAL A 73 -22.90 4.03 13.46
N VAL A 74 -22.13 4.23 12.37
CA VAL A 74 -21.23 3.18 11.87
C VAL A 74 -20.09 2.91 12.86
N THR A 75 -19.53 3.95 13.47
CA THR A 75 -18.49 3.79 14.51
C THR A 75 -19.05 3.06 15.73
N PHE A 76 -20.30 3.34 16.14
CA PHE A 76 -20.97 2.62 17.20
C PHE A 76 -21.11 1.13 16.85
N ILE A 77 -21.65 0.81 15.67
CA ILE A 77 -21.85 -0.58 15.21
C ILE A 77 -20.52 -1.35 15.23
N ILE A 78 -19.45 -0.78 14.66
CA ILE A 78 -18.15 -1.44 14.61
C ILE A 78 -17.55 -1.62 16.01
N ASN A 79 -17.86 -0.74 16.96
CA ASN A 79 -17.36 -0.83 18.33
C ASN A 79 -18.20 -1.69 19.28
N ILE A 80 -19.37 -2.20 18.85
CA ILE A 80 -20.20 -3.11 19.67
C ILE A 80 -19.37 -4.26 20.28
N PRO A 81 -18.50 -4.98 19.54
CA PRO A 81 -17.68 -6.04 20.12
C PRO A 81 -16.75 -5.53 21.24
N CYS A 82 -16.13 -4.35 21.06
CA CYS A 82 -15.28 -3.73 22.08
C CYS A 82 -16.09 -3.36 23.33
N MET A 83 -17.31 -2.83 23.15
CA MET A 83 -18.21 -2.47 24.24
C MET A 83 -18.68 -3.69 25.04
N ILE A 84 -19.02 -4.78 24.34
CA ILE A 84 -19.44 -6.04 24.97
C ILE A 84 -18.31 -6.59 25.85
N VAL A 85 -17.08 -6.70 25.33
CA VAL A 85 -15.97 -7.26 26.11
C VAL A 85 -15.58 -6.36 27.29
N GLN A 86 -15.65 -5.04 27.14
CA GLN A 86 -15.43 -4.09 28.24
C GLN A 86 -16.52 -4.17 29.31
N TRP A 87 -17.78 -4.37 28.90
CA TRP A 87 -18.90 -4.59 29.81
C TRP A 87 -18.75 -5.91 30.59
N LEU A 88 -18.41 -7.01 29.91
CA LEU A 88 -18.14 -8.31 30.53
C LEU A 88 -16.98 -8.24 31.53
N TYR A 89 -15.91 -7.50 31.19
CA TYR A 89 -14.78 -7.30 32.09
C TYR A 89 -15.20 -6.55 33.37
N LYS A 90 -16.07 -5.54 33.27
CA LYS A 90 -16.57 -4.80 34.45
C LYS A 90 -17.39 -5.67 35.41
N ILE A 91 -18.23 -6.57 34.89
CA ILE A 91 -19.08 -7.44 35.73
C ILE A 91 -18.22 -8.45 36.51
N TRP A 92 -17.22 -9.04 35.85
CA TRP A 92 -16.43 -10.15 36.41
C TRP A 92 -15.01 -9.71 36.78
N LYS A 93 -14.82 -8.44 37.14
CA LYS A 93 -13.50 -7.82 37.29
C LYS A 93 -12.56 -8.61 38.21
N ASN A 94 -13.08 -9.07 39.36
CA ASN A 94 -12.30 -9.82 40.34
C ASN A 94 -11.79 -11.17 39.79
N VAL A 95 -12.56 -11.81 38.90
CA VAL A 95 -12.20 -13.09 38.27
C VAL A 95 -11.13 -12.87 37.20
N TRP A 96 -11.30 -11.83 36.37
CA TRP A 96 -10.33 -11.50 35.32
C TRP A 96 -8.99 -11.04 35.88
N ASP A 97 -8.99 -10.15 36.87
CA ASP A 97 -7.77 -9.61 37.46
C ASP A 97 -6.95 -10.69 38.21
N GLY A 98 -7.61 -11.73 38.73
CA GLY A 98 -6.97 -12.90 39.36
C GLY A 98 -6.38 -13.90 38.37
N SER A 99 -6.75 -13.86 37.09
CA SER A 99 -6.30 -14.84 36.09
C SER A 99 -4.98 -14.45 35.42
N ILE A 100 -3.96 -15.30 35.57
CA ILE A 100 -2.67 -15.15 34.87
C ILE A 100 -2.87 -15.20 33.34
N ALA A 101 -3.73 -16.12 32.87
CA ALA A 101 -4.03 -16.25 31.45
C ALA A 101 -4.64 -14.96 30.87
N PHE A 102 -5.54 -14.31 31.61
CA PHE A 102 -6.11 -13.03 31.20
C PHE A 102 -5.06 -11.91 31.19
N ARG A 103 -4.18 -11.84 32.19
CA ARG A 103 -3.09 -10.84 32.23
C ARG A 103 -2.17 -10.98 31.02
N ILE A 104 -1.81 -12.21 30.64
CA ILE A 104 -1.03 -12.49 29.43
C ILE A 104 -1.80 -12.07 28.18
N ALA A 105 -3.05 -12.52 28.02
CA ALA A 105 -3.88 -12.19 26.86
C ALA A 105 -4.09 -10.67 26.70
N SER A 106 -4.31 -9.95 27.80
CA SER A 106 -4.49 -8.51 27.80
C SER A 106 -3.18 -7.75 27.55
N ALA A 107 -2.04 -8.28 28.01
CA ALA A 107 -0.72 -7.74 27.69
C ALA A 107 -0.41 -7.91 26.19
N LEU A 108 -0.63 -9.11 25.63
CA LEU A 108 -0.50 -9.39 24.20
C LEU A 108 -1.47 -8.55 23.36
N GLY A 109 -2.70 -8.36 23.85
CA GLY A 109 -3.70 -7.47 23.24
C GLY A 109 -3.34 -5.99 23.28
N GLY A 110 -2.42 -5.57 24.18
CA GLY A 110 -1.80 -4.25 24.13
C GLY A 110 -0.72 -4.13 23.04
N ALA A 111 -0.25 -5.25 22.51
CA ALA A 111 0.79 -5.38 21.50
C ALA A 111 0.27 -5.92 20.15
N THR A 112 -1.03 -5.77 19.87
CA THR A 112 -1.68 -6.23 18.63
C THR A 112 -0.93 -5.80 17.35
N PHE A 113 -0.33 -4.62 17.34
CA PHE A 113 0.46 -4.11 16.21
C PHE A 113 1.66 -5.02 15.87
N VAL A 114 2.24 -5.73 16.83
CA VAL A 114 3.31 -6.72 16.61
C VAL A 114 2.76 -7.91 15.82
N PHE A 115 1.61 -8.45 16.23
CA PHE A 115 0.96 -9.59 15.56
C PHE A 115 0.46 -9.22 14.16
N LEU A 116 0.04 -7.98 13.95
CA LEU A 116 -0.28 -7.47 12.62
C LEU A 116 0.98 -7.43 11.73
N GLY A 117 2.11 -6.93 12.25
CA GLY A 117 3.40 -6.98 11.56
C GLY A 117 3.88 -8.40 11.27
N LEU A 118 3.72 -9.33 12.22
CA LEU A 118 4.05 -10.75 12.03
C LEU A 118 3.16 -11.41 10.97
N SER A 119 1.87 -11.06 10.94
CA SER A 119 0.96 -11.53 9.90
C SER A 119 1.39 -11.04 8.51
N MET A 120 1.84 -9.78 8.39
CA MET A 120 2.42 -9.26 7.14
C MET A 120 3.69 -10.01 6.77
N LEU A 121 4.61 -10.24 7.72
CA LEU A 121 5.83 -11.01 7.48
C LEU A 121 5.50 -12.41 6.94
N LEU A 122 4.58 -13.12 7.59
CA LEU A 122 4.18 -14.47 7.21
C LEU A 122 3.58 -14.51 5.80
N MET A 123 2.73 -13.53 5.43
CA MET A 123 2.20 -13.41 4.06
C MET A 123 3.27 -13.20 2.99
N LEU A 124 4.41 -12.58 3.35
CA LEU A 124 5.49 -12.24 2.43
C LEU A 124 6.52 -13.37 2.27
N VAL A 125 6.59 -14.30 3.22
CA VAL A 125 7.64 -15.34 3.27
C VAL A 125 7.11 -16.74 2.97
N VAL A 126 5.81 -16.99 3.13
CA VAL A 126 5.24 -18.31 2.80
C VAL A 126 5.03 -18.44 1.28
N ASP A 127 5.58 -19.52 0.73
CA ASP A 127 5.48 -19.86 -0.70
C ASP A 127 4.04 -19.93 -1.20
N HIS A 128 3.82 -19.56 -2.46
CA HIS A 128 2.49 -19.51 -3.06
C HIS A 128 1.76 -20.86 -3.03
N ASN A 129 2.45 -21.97 -3.27
CA ASN A 129 1.84 -23.29 -3.31
C ASN A 129 1.32 -23.73 -1.93
N ASN A 130 1.94 -23.22 -0.88
CA ASN A 130 1.58 -23.49 0.50
C ASN A 130 0.67 -22.38 1.08
N TRP A 131 0.30 -21.36 0.29
CA TRP A 131 -0.47 -20.23 0.77
C TRP A 131 -1.95 -20.33 0.39
N ASN A 132 -2.82 -20.40 1.40
CA ASN A 132 -4.25 -20.18 1.25
C ASN A 132 -4.66 -18.86 1.90
N ASN A 133 -5.46 -18.04 1.21
CA ASN A 133 -5.96 -16.77 1.75
C ASN A 133 -6.86 -16.95 3.00
N ALA A 134 -7.38 -18.16 3.25
CA ALA A 134 -8.00 -18.51 4.52
C ALA A 134 -7.04 -18.33 5.71
N TYR A 135 -5.72 -18.50 5.52
CA TYR A 135 -4.74 -18.23 6.56
C TYR A 135 -4.68 -16.74 6.92
N THR A 136 -4.82 -15.83 5.95
CA THR A 136 -4.94 -14.39 6.26
C THR A 136 -6.18 -14.12 7.11
N LEU A 137 -7.31 -14.75 6.78
CA LEU A 137 -8.53 -14.61 7.56
C LEU A 137 -8.32 -15.08 9.01
N LEU A 138 -7.71 -16.24 9.21
CA LEU A 138 -7.40 -16.77 10.54
C LEU A 138 -6.44 -15.87 11.30
N CYS A 139 -5.38 -15.37 10.66
CA CYS A 139 -4.48 -14.40 11.25
C CYS A 139 -5.22 -13.13 11.68
N MET A 140 -6.02 -12.53 10.80
CA MET A 140 -6.74 -11.28 11.12
C MET A 140 -7.82 -11.48 12.17
N TYR A 141 -8.49 -12.64 12.18
CA TYR A 141 -9.39 -13.03 13.25
C TYR A 141 -8.64 -13.15 14.58
N GLY A 142 -7.50 -13.85 14.62
CA GLY A 142 -6.67 -13.96 15.81
C GLY A 142 -6.17 -12.61 16.33
N VAL A 143 -5.72 -11.73 15.42
CA VAL A 143 -5.30 -10.35 15.76
C VAL A 143 -6.49 -9.55 16.30
N MET A 144 -7.69 -9.69 15.73
CA MET A 144 -8.91 -9.07 16.23
C MET A 144 -9.27 -9.58 17.63
N MET A 145 -9.22 -10.89 17.88
CA MET A 145 -9.49 -11.47 19.19
C MET A 145 -8.49 -11.00 20.25
N LEU A 146 -7.21 -10.92 19.90
CA LEU A 146 -6.18 -10.32 20.76
C LEU A 146 -6.47 -8.83 21.03
N PHE A 147 -6.86 -8.07 20.01
CA PHE A 147 -7.25 -6.67 20.18
C PHE A 147 -8.43 -6.53 21.17
N LEU A 148 -9.46 -7.37 21.03
CA LEU A 148 -10.60 -7.38 21.94
C LEU A 148 -10.19 -7.73 23.39
N ALA A 149 -9.31 -8.72 23.58
CA ALA A 149 -8.74 -9.02 24.89
C ALA A 149 -7.93 -7.84 25.47
N GLY A 150 -7.25 -7.09 24.60
CA GLY A 150 -6.55 -5.85 24.95
C GLY A 150 -7.50 -4.72 25.35
N CYS A 151 -8.68 -4.63 24.73
CA CYS A 151 -9.73 -3.65 25.03
C CYS A 151 -10.43 -3.92 26.36
N MET A 152 -10.56 -5.17 26.79
CA MET A 152 -11.22 -5.54 28.05
C MET A 152 -10.68 -4.74 29.24
N ALA A 153 -9.36 -4.74 29.43
CA ALA A 153 -8.70 -4.03 30.54
C ALA A 153 -8.45 -2.54 30.27
N ARG A 154 -8.75 -2.04 29.06
CA ARG A 154 -8.39 -0.68 28.63
C ARG A 154 -9.60 0.04 28.02
N PRO A 155 -10.37 0.80 28.82
CA PRO A 155 -11.61 1.43 28.35
C PRO A 155 -11.41 2.50 27.27
N LYS A 156 -10.18 3.02 27.12
CA LYS A 156 -9.84 3.98 26.06
C LYS A 156 -9.53 3.31 24.72
N HIS A 157 -9.26 2.01 24.69
CA HIS A 157 -9.03 1.29 23.44
C HIS A 157 -10.36 0.98 22.75
N ARG A 158 -10.43 1.32 21.47
CA ARG A 158 -11.60 1.14 20.61
C ARG A 158 -11.15 1.05 19.16
N LEU A 159 -12.05 0.65 18.26
CA LEU A 159 -11.82 0.65 16.83
C LEU A 159 -12.02 2.06 16.26
N ASP A 160 -10.96 2.63 15.71
CA ASP A 160 -10.86 4.04 15.29
C ASP A 160 -11.35 4.25 13.83
N LEU A 161 -12.56 3.81 13.49
CA LEU A 161 -13.14 4.01 12.14
C LEU A 161 -13.31 5.51 11.82
N ASP A 162 -13.60 6.34 12.84
CA ASP A 162 -13.79 7.78 12.67
C ASP A 162 -12.58 8.48 12.04
N LYS A 163 -11.39 7.87 12.13
CA LYS A 163 -10.12 8.38 11.57
C LYS A 163 -9.90 8.02 10.10
N LEU A 164 -10.66 7.08 9.54
CA LEU A 164 -10.51 6.62 8.14
C LEU A 164 -11.27 7.50 7.12
N GLY A 165 -12.17 8.37 7.61
CA GLY A 165 -12.90 9.34 6.80
C GLY A 165 -14.14 8.78 6.06
N PRO A 166 -14.90 9.67 5.42
CA PRO A 166 -16.19 9.33 4.82
C PRO A 166 -16.04 8.40 3.60
N TYR A 167 -15.07 8.67 2.73
CA TYR A 167 -14.94 7.95 1.46
C TYR A 167 -14.55 6.48 1.64
N TYR A 168 -13.74 6.17 2.65
CA TYR A 168 -13.44 4.79 3.02
C TYR A 168 -14.70 4.04 3.43
N THR A 169 -15.53 4.67 4.28
CA THR A 169 -16.79 4.07 4.76
C THR A 169 -17.82 3.91 3.64
N LEU A 170 -17.90 4.89 2.73
CA LEU A 170 -18.76 4.81 1.54
C LEU A 170 -18.29 3.70 0.59
N PHE A 171 -16.99 3.57 0.37
CA PHE A 171 -16.44 2.50 -0.46
C PHE A 171 -16.74 1.11 0.16
N MET A 172 -16.59 0.96 1.48
CA MET A 172 -17.03 -0.28 2.18
C MET A 172 -18.51 -0.58 1.92
N ALA A 173 -19.38 0.44 1.97
CA ALA A 173 -20.80 0.27 1.70
C ALA A 173 -21.07 -0.16 0.25
N PHE A 174 -20.35 0.39 -0.72
CA PHE A 174 -20.46 -0.02 -2.12
C PHE A 174 -19.94 -1.43 -2.38
N VAL A 175 -18.90 -1.88 -1.66
CA VAL A 175 -18.48 -3.29 -1.70
C VAL A 175 -19.57 -4.21 -1.16
N CYS A 176 -20.23 -3.84 -0.05
CA CYS A 176 -21.40 -4.59 0.44
C CYS A 176 -22.53 -4.59 -0.59
N TYR A 177 -22.81 -3.45 -1.24
CA TYR A 177 -23.80 -3.35 -2.31
C TYR A 177 -23.46 -4.29 -3.49
N GLY A 178 -22.23 -4.25 -3.99
CA GLY A 178 -21.79 -5.12 -5.09
C GLY A 178 -21.88 -6.60 -4.74
N PHE A 179 -21.60 -6.96 -3.48
CA PHE A 179 -21.84 -8.33 -2.99
C PHE A 179 -23.33 -8.67 -2.99
N LEU A 180 -24.19 -7.83 -2.43
CA LEU A 180 -25.64 -8.06 -2.39
C LEU A 180 -26.27 -8.15 -3.79
N CYS A 181 -25.84 -7.30 -4.74
CA CYS A 181 -26.32 -7.33 -6.13
C CYS A 181 -25.92 -8.59 -6.90
N SER A 182 -24.87 -9.27 -6.43
CA SER A 182 -24.39 -10.52 -7.04
C SER A 182 -24.96 -11.78 -6.38
N LEU A 183 -25.80 -11.63 -5.36
CA LEU A 183 -26.52 -12.76 -4.79
C LEU A 183 -27.52 -13.27 -5.82
N GLY A 184 -27.46 -14.56 -6.12
CA GLY A 184 -28.44 -15.21 -7.00
C GLY A 184 -29.84 -15.18 -6.41
N THR A 185 -30.84 -15.57 -7.20
CA THR A 185 -32.24 -15.64 -6.76
C THR A 185 -32.61 -16.99 -6.12
N ASP A 186 -31.74 -18.00 -6.23
CA ASP A 186 -32.01 -19.35 -5.73
C ASP A 186 -31.45 -19.56 -4.33
N PHE A 187 -32.32 -19.42 -3.33
CA PHE A 187 -32.06 -19.70 -1.92
C PHE A 187 -32.74 -21.01 -1.46
N SER A 188 -33.12 -21.89 -2.40
CA SER A 188 -33.83 -23.15 -2.11
C SER A 188 -33.09 -24.07 -1.12
N SER A 189 -31.75 -24.06 -1.15
CA SER A 189 -30.89 -24.82 -0.22
C SER A 189 -30.59 -24.10 1.11
N GLY A 190 -31.28 -22.99 1.38
CA GLY A 190 -31.16 -22.18 2.59
C GLY A 190 -30.29 -20.93 2.44
N LEU A 191 -30.50 -19.95 3.32
CA LEU A 191 -29.86 -18.63 3.27
C LEU A 191 -28.32 -18.69 3.29
N VAL A 192 -27.76 -19.53 4.17
CA VAL A 192 -26.30 -19.67 4.31
C VAL A 192 -25.69 -20.23 3.03
N SER A 193 -26.30 -21.29 2.47
CA SER A 193 -25.85 -21.92 1.23
C SER A 193 -25.88 -20.93 0.07
N GLY A 194 -26.96 -20.15 -0.08
CA GLY A 194 -27.07 -19.12 -1.13
C GLY A 194 -26.04 -18.00 -1.00
N ILE A 195 -25.71 -17.58 0.23
CA ILE A 195 -24.68 -16.56 0.48
C ILE A 195 -23.28 -17.12 0.18
N THR A 196 -22.95 -18.30 0.70
CA THR A 196 -21.60 -18.88 0.54
C THR A 196 -21.34 -19.46 -0.84
N GLY A 197 -22.40 -19.82 -1.57
CA GLY A 197 -22.35 -20.32 -2.94
C GLY A 197 -22.25 -19.22 -4.00
N SER A 198 -22.39 -17.94 -3.63
CA SER A 198 -22.21 -16.83 -4.56
C SER A 198 -20.76 -16.75 -5.04
N LEU A 199 -20.57 -16.46 -6.33
CA LEU A 199 -19.27 -16.22 -6.96
C LEU A 199 -18.51 -15.06 -6.30
N SER A 200 -19.22 -14.17 -5.62
CA SER A 200 -18.68 -12.98 -4.98
C SER A 200 -18.26 -13.20 -3.54
N TRP A 201 -18.67 -14.31 -2.91
CA TRP A 201 -18.42 -14.57 -1.49
C TRP A 201 -16.93 -14.48 -1.14
N ARG A 202 -16.09 -15.13 -1.96
CA ARG A 202 -14.64 -15.13 -1.77
C ARG A 202 -14.05 -13.71 -1.87
N PHE A 203 -14.49 -12.92 -2.84
CA PHE A 203 -14.01 -11.53 -3.01
C PHE A 203 -14.52 -10.62 -1.90
N PHE A 204 -15.74 -10.83 -1.41
CA PHE A 204 -16.27 -10.12 -0.25
C PHE A 204 -15.43 -10.40 1.00
N VAL A 205 -15.07 -11.67 1.24
CA VAL A 205 -14.16 -12.04 2.34
C VAL A 205 -12.79 -11.37 2.18
N PHE A 206 -12.23 -11.30 0.96
CA PHE A 206 -10.97 -10.58 0.73
C PHE A 206 -11.08 -9.09 1.07
N HIS A 207 -12.15 -8.42 0.66
CA HIS A 207 -12.39 -7.02 1.04
C HIS A 207 -12.58 -6.86 2.55
N ALA A 208 -13.31 -7.77 3.21
CA ALA A 208 -13.48 -7.74 4.66
C ALA A 208 -12.15 -7.87 5.40
N ILE A 209 -11.26 -8.77 4.97
CA ILE A 209 -9.89 -8.91 5.50
C ILE A 209 -9.10 -7.62 5.29
N ALA A 210 -9.15 -7.05 4.07
CA ALA A 210 -8.42 -5.84 3.74
C ALA A 210 -8.89 -4.63 4.58
N PHE A 211 -10.20 -4.49 4.78
CA PHE A 211 -10.74 -3.45 5.64
C PHE A 211 -10.38 -3.66 7.12
N LEU A 212 -10.36 -4.91 7.56
CA LEU A 212 -9.95 -5.28 8.91
C LEU A 212 -8.47 -4.97 9.16
N ILE A 213 -7.58 -5.27 8.20
CA ILE A 213 -6.16 -4.90 8.26
C ILE A 213 -6.01 -3.39 8.46
N THR A 214 -6.73 -2.59 7.67
CA THR A 214 -6.70 -1.12 7.77
C THR A 214 -7.15 -0.65 9.16
N LEU A 215 -8.31 -1.14 9.61
CA LEU A 215 -8.90 -0.76 10.88
C LEU A 215 -8.01 -1.15 12.07
N LEU A 216 -7.45 -2.37 12.07
CA LEU A 216 -6.55 -2.84 13.11
C LEU A 216 -5.21 -2.09 13.09
N THR A 217 -4.69 -1.74 11.91
CA THR A 217 -3.46 -0.93 11.77
C THR A 217 -3.64 0.41 12.47
N VAL A 218 -4.74 1.12 12.20
CA VAL A 218 -5.01 2.41 12.86
C VAL A 218 -5.28 2.23 14.34
N SER A 219 -6.13 1.27 14.72
CA SER A 219 -6.61 1.12 16.10
C SER A 219 -5.53 0.60 17.07
N SER A 220 -4.65 -0.29 16.60
CA SER A 220 -3.61 -0.89 17.44
C SER A 220 -2.41 0.03 17.69
N VAL A 221 -2.15 0.99 16.79
CA VAL A 221 -1.01 1.90 16.87
C VAL A 221 -1.40 3.15 17.65
N GLN A 222 -0.77 3.35 18.81
CA GLN A 222 -0.98 4.50 19.69
C GLN A 222 0.29 5.36 19.84
N LYS A 223 1.45 4.82 19.48
CA LYS A 223 2.75 5.52 19.54
C LYS A 223 3.56 5.33 18.25
N VAL A 224 4.48 6.26 17.99
CA VAL A 224 5.37 6.22 16.81
C VAL A 224 6.28 4.99 16.85
N GLU A 225 6.73 4.59 18.03
CA GLU A 225 7.59 3.41 18.21
C GLU A 225 6.85 2.12 17.83
N GLN A 226 5.54 2.04 18.10
CA GLN A 226 4.72 0.88 17.74
C GLN A 226 4.55 0.78 16.23
N LEU A 227 4.31 1.92 15.56
CA LEU A 227 4.26 2.00 14.11
C LEU A 227 5.59 1.56 13.47
N GLN A 228 6.71 2.07 13.99
CA GLN A 228 8.03 1.70 13.52
C GLN A 228 8.30 0.20 13.70
N LEU A 229 7.98 -0.37 14.86
CA LEU A 229 8.19 -1.80 15.10
C LEU A 229 7.33 -2.68 14.17
N MET A 230 6.05 -2.35 14.01
CA MET A 230 5.17 -3.04 13.07
C MET A 230 5.73 -3.03 11.64
N LEU A 231 6.18 -1.85 11.17
CA LEU A 231 6.81 -1.71 9.86
C LEU A 231 8.12 -2.50 9.77
N VAL A 232 9.00 -2.46 10.77
CA VAL A 232 10.26 -3.22 10.78
C VAL A 232 10.01 -4.72 10.65
N ILE A 233 8.99 -5.26 11.33
CA ILE A 233 8.62 -6.68 11.20
C ILE A 233 8.13 -6.98 9.78
N SER A 234 7.26 -6.16 9.20
CA SER A 234 6.83 -6.33 7.81
C SER A 234 7.99 -6.24 6.80
N LEU A 235 8.92 -5.31 7.03
CA LEU A 235 10.10 -5.09 6.18
C LEU A 235 11.15 -6.20 6.30
N LEU A 236 11.20 -6.90 7.44
CA LEU A 236 11.97 -8.12 7.56
C LEU A 236 11.42 -9.19 6.60
N GLY A 237 10.10 -9.35 6.54
CA GLY A 237 9.45 -10.23 5.55
C GLY A 237 9.77 -9.84 4.11
N LEU A 238 9.72 -8.55 3.78
CA LEU A 238 10.11 -8.04 2.46
C LEU A 238 11.58 -8.35 2.13
N THR A 239 12.47 -8.20 3.11
CA THR A 239 13.90 -8.48 2.94
C THR A 239 14.13 -9.96 2.67
N VAL A 240 13.49 -10.86 3.44
CA VAL A 240 13.58 -12.31 3.23
C VAL A 240 13.05 -12.70 1.84
N ALA A 241 11.89 -12.17 1.45
CA ALA A 241 11.35 -12.37 0.10
C ALA A 241 12.32 -11.87 -0.98
N SER A 242 12.97 -10.73 -0.76
CA SER A 242 13.93 -10.15 -1.72
C SER A 242 15.23 -10.96 -1.81
N ILE A 243 15.73 -11.50 -0.69
CA ILE A 243 16.87 -12.41 -0.68
C ILE A 243 16.54 -13.66 -1.50
N TYR A 244 15.36 -14.27 -1.27
CA TYR A 244 14.93 -15.44 -2.03
C TYR A 244 14.73 -15.13 -3.52
N GLY A 245 14.21 -13.95 -3.85
CA GLY A 245 14.12 -13.49 -5.24
C GLY A 245 15.50 -13.33 -5.91
N CYS A 246 16.48 -12.76 -5.20
CA CYS A 246 17.85 -12.66 -5.71
C CYS A 246 18.47 -14.05 -5.92
N TYR A 247 18.19 -14.99 -5.01
CA TYR A 247 18.62 -16.39 -5.14
C TYR A 247 17.99 -17.08 -6.37
N GLN A 248 16.68 -16.88 -6.62
CA GLN A 248 16.02 -17.34 -7.85
C GLN A 248 16.68 -16.76 -9.10
N GLY A 249 17.03 -15.47 -9.09
CA GLY A 249 17.73 -14.85 -10.21
C GLY A 249 19.12 -15.42 -10.46
N TYR A 250 19.80 -15.89 -9.41
CA TYR A 250 21.11 -16.55 -9.52
C TYR A 250 21.01 -17.97 -10.08
N ILE A 251 20.05 -18.77 -9.61
CA ILE A 251 19.84 -20.15 -10.10
C ILE A 251 19.25 -20.17 -11.51
N GLY A 252 18.50 -19.13 -11.85
CA GLY A 252 17.69 -19.09 -13.07
C GLY A 252 16.29 -19.60 -12.80
N VAL A 253 15.33 -18.97 -13.47
CA VAL A 253 13.91 -19.32 -13.45
C VAL A 253 13.51 -19.67 -14.88
N GLU A 254 12.56 -20.57 -15.03
CA GLU A 254 12.04 -20.92 -16.35
C GLU A 254 11.39 -19.72 -17.04
N VAL A 255 11.55 -19.66 -18.36
CA VAL A 255 10.94 -18.61 -19.19
C VAL A 255 9.50 -18.99 -19.47
N VAL A 256 8.57 -18.20 -18.93
CA VAL A 256 7.13 -18.40 -19.14
C VAL A 256 6.62 -17.54 -20.31
N PRO A 257 6.17 -18.13 -21.44
CA PRO A 257 5.75 -17.38 -22.62
C PRO A 257 4.59 -16.40 -22.39
N SER A 258 3.68 -16.70 -21.45
CA SER A 258 2.55 -15.82 -21.13
C SER A 258 2.97 -14.56 -20.35
N GLN A 259 4.19 -14.53 -19.80
CA GLN A 259 4.67 -13.42 -18.97
C GLN A 259 5.58 -12.44 -19.73
N GLN A 260 6.01 -12.78 -20.95
CA GLN A 260 6.89 -11.94 -21.76
C GLN A 260 6.83 -12.30 -23.26
N ASP A 261 7.03 -11.30 -24.11
CA ASP A 261 7.15 -11.49 -25.55
C ASP A 261 8.52 -12.11 -25.88
N LEU A 262 8.52 -13.35 -26.38
CA LEU A 262 9.75 -14.11 -26.65
C LEU A 262 10.54 -13.56 -27.85
N ILE A 263 9.88 -12.86 -28.77
CA ILE A 263 10.51 -12.33 -29.98
C ILE A 263 11.18 -10.99 -29.66
N LEU A 264 10.45 -10.10 -28.98
CA LEU A 264 10.96 -8.78 -28.60
C LEU A 264 12.00 -8.83 -27.47
N ASN A 265 12.03 -9.92 -26.68
CA ASN A 265 12.95 -10.09 -25.55
C ASN A 265 13.79 -11.36 -25.68
N ALA A 266 14.30 -11.64 -26.89
CA ALA A 266 15.17 -12.79 -27.13
C ALA A 266 16.41 -12.78 -26.21
N GLY A 267 16.74 -13.93 -25.61
CA GLY A 267 17.88 -14.08 -24.70
C GLY A 267 17.64 -13.58 -23.26
N MET A 268 16.44 -13.08 -22.96
CA MET A 268 16.09 -12.64 -21.61
C MET A 268 15.89 -13.84 -20.66
N PRO A 269 16.49 -13.82 -19.44
CA PRO A 269 16.29 -14.89 -18.46
C PRO A 269 14.85 -14.88 -17.91
N GLY A 270 14.45 -15.97 -17.25
CA GLY A 270 13.17 -16.04 -16.57
C GLY A 270 13.01 -14.97 -15.49
N ARG A 271 11.76 -14.57 -15.27
CA ARG A 271 11.40 -13.45 -14.39
C ARG A 271 11.25 -13.92 -12.95
N VAL A 272 11.93 -13.26 -12.02
CA VAL A 272 11.89 -13.61 -10.59
C VAL A 272 10.55 -13.23 -9.96
N TYR A 273 9.98 -14.14 -9.18
CA TYR A 273 8.71 -13.97 -8.48
C TYR A 273 8.78 -14.24 -6.96
N SER A 274 9.93 -14.66 -6.42
CA SER A 274 10.14 -14.97 -5.00
C SER A 274 9.14 -16.03 -4.49
N PHE A 275 8.51 -15.82 -3.34
CA PHE A 275 7.46 -16.67 -2.74
C PHE A 275 6.06 -16.44 -3.35
N PHE A 276 5.98 -15.62 -4.41
CA PHE A 276 4.74 -15.31 -5.11
C PHE A 276 4.61 -16.15 -6.38
N ASP A 277 3.50 -16.03 -7.10
CA ASP A 277 3.29 -16.80 -8.34
C ASP A 277 3.66 -16.01 -9.60
N ASN A 278 3.76 -14.69 -9.45
CA ASN A 278 3.86 -13.77 -10.57
C ASN A 278 4.90 -12.68 -10.29
N PRO A 279 5.81 -12.39 -11.24
CA PRO A 279 6.83 -11.35 -11.07
C PRO A 279 6.23 -9.95 -10.91
N ASN A 280 5.07 -9.65 -11.52
CA ASN A 280 4.38 -8.37 -11.34
C ASN A 280 3.86 -8.23 -9.90
N ASN A 281 3.31 -9.32 -9.35
CA ASN A 281 2.80 -9.35 -7.98
C ASN A 281 3.93 -9.01 -6.98
N PHE A 282 5.08 -9.68 -7.12
CA PHE A 282 6.25 -9.40 -6.28
C PHE A 282 6.77 -7.96 -6.48
N GLY A 283 6.82 -7.47 -7.72
CA GLY A 283 7.20 -6.10 -8.03
C GLY A 283 6.31 -5.04 -7.37
N GLU A 284 4.99 -5.25 -7.37
CA GLU A 284 4.03 -4.36 -6.70
C GLU A 284 4.23 -4.31 -5.18
N ILE A 285 4.53 -5.45 -4.54
CA ILE A 285 4.86 -5.51 -3.11
C ILE A 285 6.13 -4.72 -2.80
N LEU A 286 7.18 -4.88 -3.62
CA LEU A 286 8.41 -4.10 -3.51
C LEU A 286 8.11 -2.60 -3.60
N ILE A 287 7.27 -2.18 -4.53
CA ILE A 287 6.90 -0.76 -4.71
C ILE A 287 6.14 -0.22 -3.49
N MET A 288 5.25 -1.02 -2.91
CA MET A 288 4.48 -0.60 -1.73
C MET A 288 5.31 -0.51 -0.45
N LEU A 289 6.33 -1.36 -0.28
CA LEU A 289 7.05 -1.51 0.99
C LEU A 289 8.49 -0.97 0.99
N MET A 290 9.20 -1.00 -0.15
CA MET A 290 10.61 -0.58 -0.24
C MET A 290 10.86 0.87 0.23
N PRO A 291 10.00 1.87 -0.02
CA PRO A 291 10.23 3.25 0.44
C PRO A 291 10.32 3.37 1.96
N PHE A 292 9.71 2.46 2.71
CA PHE A 292 9.83 2.46 4.16
C PHE A 292 11.23 2.04 4.63
N LEU A 293 12.02 1.31 3.85
CA LEU A 293 13.42 1.04 4.18
C LEU A 293 14.24 2.34 4.21
N LEU A 294 13.95 3.28 3.31
CA LEU A 294 14.54 4.63 3.35
C LEU A 294 14.06 5.43 4.56
N ALA A 295 12.76 5.36 4.88
CA ALA A 295 12.25 5.98 6.10
C ALA A 295 12.90 5.40 7.36
N MET A 296 13.13 4.08 7.41
CA MET A 296 13.82 3.42 8.53
C MET A 296 15.30 3.80 8.58
N LEU A 297 15.98 3.94 7.44
CA LEU A 297 17.35 4.44 7.35
C LEU A 297 17.49 5.84 7.94
N LEU A 298 16.58 6.76 7.59
CA LEU A 298 16.56 8.13 8.12
C LEU A 298 16.18 8.17 9.61
N ASN A 299 15.34 7.25 10.06
CA ASN A 299 14.90 7.16 11.45
C ASN A 299 15.86 6.41 12.37
N ALA A 300 16.83 5.68 11.82
CA ALA A 300 17.75 4.85 12.59
C ALA A 300 18.72 5.71 13.42
N ARG A 301 18.70 5.49 14.75
CA ARG A 301 19.56 6.19 15.72
C ARG A 301 21.01 5.68 15.73
N GLY A 302 21.24 4.42 15.35
CA GLY A 302 22.55 3.77 15.42
C GLY A 302 23.02 3.24 14.06
N TRP A 303 24.34 3.08 13.91
CA TRP A 303 24.96 2.61 12.66
C TRP A 303 24.46 1.23 12.22
N ARG A 304 24.23 0.31 13.17
CA ARG A 304 23.71 -1.04 12.87
C ARG A 304 22.37 -0.99 12.15
N GLY A 305 21.44 -0.17 12.63
CA GLY A 305 20.13 0.00 11.99
C GLY A 305 20.23 0.61 10.60
N ARG A 306 21.18 1.54 10.39
CA ARG A 306 21.44 2.13 9.07
C ARG A 306 22.03 1.11 8.09
N VAL A 307 23.00 0.32 8.52
CA VAL A 307 23.61 -0.74 7.71
C VAL A 307 22.57 -1.80 7.33
N LEU A 308 21.73 -2.24 8.29
CA LEU A 308 20.66 -3.20 8.00
C LEU A 308 19.65 -2.63 7.00
N ALA A 309 19.20 -1.39 7.18
CA ALA A 309 18.27 -0.75 6.25
C ALA A 309 18.87 -0.60 4.83
N LEU A 310 20.15 -0.23 4.74
CA LEU A 310 20.87 -0.13 3.46
C LEU A 310 21.06 -1.49 2.79
N ALA A 311 21.43 -2.52 3.56
CA ALA A 311 21.59 -3.88 3.04
C ALA A 311 20.25 -4.42 2.52
N SER A 312 19.17 -4.27 3.30
CA SER A 312 17.81 -4.61 2.87
C SER A 312 17.41 -3.87 1.61
N LEU A 313 17.67 -2.56 1.53
CA LEU A 313 17.34 -1.75 0.36
C LEU A 313 18.11 -2.23 -0.88
N ALA A 314 19.41 -2.49 -0.77
CA ALA A 314 20.22 -2.98 -1.87
C ALA A 314 19.67 -4.30 -2.44
N VAL A 315 19.32 -5.25 -1.56
CA VAL A 315 18.71 -6.53 -1.98
C VAL A 315 17.36 -6.30 -2.66
N CYS A 316 16.52 -5.38 -2.14
CA CYS A 316 15.23 -5.06 -2.73
C CYS A 316 15.35 -4.40 -4.13
N VAL A 317 16.37 -3.56 -4.33
CA VAL A 317 16.68 -2.92 -5.63
C VAL A 317 17.14 -3.95 -6.66
N VAL A 318 17.97 -4.91 -6.26
CA VAL A 318 18.35 -6.02 -7.15
C VAL A 318 17.13 -6.87 -7.49
N ALA A 319 16.33 -7.22 -6.48
CA ALA A 319 15.12 -8.03 -6.66
C ALA A 319 14.13 -7.39 -7.65
N ILE A 320 13.82 -6.09 -7.53
CA ILE A 320 12.91 -5.41 -8.47
C ILE A 320 13.47 -5.38 -9.89
N GLY A 321 14.79 -5.26 -10.08
CA GLY A 321 15.43 -5.39 -11.38
C GLY A 321 15.22 -6.78 -12.00
N LEU A 322 15.39 -7.83 -11.20
CA LEU A 322 15.23 -9.23 -11.65
C LEU A 322 13.78 -9.64 -11.93
N THR A 323 12.78 -8.87 -11.49
CA THR A 323 11.37 -9.10 -11.89
C THR A 323 11.09 -8.73 -13.35
N TYR A 324 11.92 -7.88 -13.95
CA TYR A 324 11.70 -7.29 -15.28
C TYR A 324 10.31 -6.67 -15.48
N PHE A 325 9.70 -6.19 -14.39
CA PHE A 325 8.39 -5.57 -14.36
C PHE A 325 8.49 -4.07 -14.73
N ARG A 326 8.34 -3.77 -16.02
CA ARG A 326 8.55 -2.43 -16.61
C ARG A 326 7.73 -1.32 -15.95
N THR A 327 6.42 -1.50 -15.83
CA THR A 327 5.53 -0.52 -15.17
C THR A 327 5.92 -0.33 -13.71
N GLY A 328 6.44 -1.37 -13.07
CA GLY A 328 6.98 -1.29 -11.72
C GLY A 328 8.23 -0.42 -11.58
N TRP A 329 9.14 -0.45 -12.56
CA TRP A 329 10.33 0.41 -12.55
C TRP A 329 9.96 1.89 -12.69
N ILE A 330 9.03 2.21 -13.59
CA ILE A 330 8.50 3.58 -13.74
C ILE A 330 7.85 4.03 -12.43
N ALA A 331 7.02 3.18 -11.85
CA ALA A 331 6.37 3.49 -10.58
C ALA A 331 7.37 3.68 -9.44
N MET A 332 8.45 2.88 -9.38
CA MET A 332 9.52 3.06 -8.39
C MET A 332 10.22 4.42 -8.56
N VAL A 333 10.50 4.85 -9.79
CA VAL A 333 11.06 6.18 -10.06
C VAL A 333 10.09 7.27 -9.56
N LEU A 334 8.80 7.14 -9.82
CA LEU A 334 7.79 8.09 -9.35
C LEU A 334 7.67 8.11 -7.82
N VAL A 335 7.71 6.95 -7.18
CA VAL A 335 7.68 6.79 -5.71
C VAL A 335 8.88 7.50 -5.09
N MET A 336 10.07 7.29 -5.63
CA MET A 336 11.30 7.94 -5.20
C MET A 336 11.25 9.45 -5.45
N ALA A 337 10.72 9.89 -6.59
CA ALA A 337 10.54 11.31 -6.88
C ALA A 337 9.61 11.97 -5.86
N VAL A 338 8.45 11.38 -5.56
CA VAL A 338 7.51 11.91 -4.55
C VAL A 338 8.15 11.92 -3.17
N PHE A 339 8.85 10.85 -2.79
CA PHE A 339 9.58 10.79 -1.51
C PHE A 339 10.61 11.91 -1.39
N LEU A 340 11.42 12.12 -2.43
CA LEU A 340 12.43 13.18 -2.47
C LEU A 340 11.82 14.57 -2.49
N ILE A 341 10.75 14.81 -3.26
CA ILE A 341 10.03 16.09 -3.30
C ILE A 341 9.56 16.46 -1.90
N LEU A 342 8.93 15.53 -1.19
CA LEU A 342 8.46 15.77 0.17
C LEU A 342 9.65 16.03 1.11
N GLN A 343 10.69 15.19 1.07
CA GLN A 343 11.83 15.31 1.99
C GLN A 343 12.69 16.56 1.74
N ASN A 344 13.15 16.73 0.51
CA ASN A 344 13.90 17.87 0.00
C ASN A 344 14.01 17.76 -1.53
N TRP A 345 13.14 18.50 -2.24
CA TRP A 345 13.03 18.48 -3.70
C TRP A 345 14.35 18.84 -4.43
N ARG A 346 15.31 19.49 -3.77
CA ARG A 346 16.63 19.82 -4.34
C ARG A 346 17.46 18.59 -4.69
N PHE A 347 17.15 17.43 -4.12
CA PHE A 347 17.78 16.16 -4.51
C PHE A 347 17.17 15.54 -5.77
N LEU A 348 16.04 16.05 -6.28
CA LEU A 348 15.38 15.49 -7.46
C LEU A 348 16.24 15.62 -8.73
N PRO A 349 16.87 16.78 -9.06
CA PRO A 349 17.77 16.87 -10.20
C PRO A 349 18.97 15.92 -10.08
N LEU A 350 19.55 15.81 -8.88
CA LEU A 350 20.64 14.86 -8.62
C LEU A 350 20.19 13.42 -8.85
N PHE A 351 19.00 13.04 -8.37
CA PHE A 351 18.41 11.73 -8.60
C PHE A 351 18.21 11.43 -10.09
N ILE A 352 17.71 12.40 -10.87
CA ILE A 352 17.55 12.26 -12.33
C ILE A 352 18.91 12.06 -13.01
N VAL A 353 19.90 12.90 -12.68
CA VAL A 353 21.25 12.80 -13.27
C VAL A 353 21.89 11.46 -12.93
N LEU A 354 21.85 11.03 -11.66
CA LEU A 354 22.38 9.73 -11.24
C LEU A 354 21.65 8.56 -11.91
N GLY A 355 20.32 8.67 -12.09
CA GLY A 355 19.52 7.67 -12.80
C GLY A 355 19.92 7.55 -14.27
N LEU A 356 20.13 8.68 -14.96
CA LEU A 356 20.61 8.70 -16.35
C LEU A 356 22.04 8.18 -16.48
N LEU A 357 22.92 8.56 -15.55
CA LEU A 357 24.29 8.05 -15.49
C LEU A 357 24.35 6.54 -15.17
N ALA A 358 23.34 5.98 -14.51
CA ALA A 358 23.25 4.56 -14.23
C ALA A 358 22.83 3.72 -15.45
N LEU A 359 22.14 4.31 -16.44
CA LEU A 359 21.60 3.58 -17.61
C LEU A 359 22.67 2.75 -18.35
N PRO A 360 23.88 3.26 -18.67
CA PRO A 360 24.90 2.48 -19.38
C PRO A 360 25.46 1.29 -18.59
N PHE A 361 25.28 1.28 -17.27
CA PHE A 361 25.75 0.20 -16.39
C PHE A 361 24.68 -0.87 -16.16
N LEU A 362 23.48 -0.72 -16.72
CA LEU A 362 22.43 -1.72 -16.62
C LEU A 362 22.71 -2.90 -17.57
N PRO A 363 22.37 -4.14 -17.16
CA PRO A 363 22.40 -5.30 -18.05
C PRO A 363 21.61 -5.08 -19.34
N GLU A 364 22.09 -5.65 -20.45
CA GLU A 364 21.45 -5.52 -21.77
C GLU A 364 19.98 -5.98 -21.75
N SER A 365 19.67 -7.05 -21.00
CA SER A 365 18.30 -7.52 -20.80
C SER A 365 17.38 -6.46 -20.19
N ILE A 366 17.88 -5.67 -19.22
CA ILE A 366 17.14 -4.56 -18.61
C ILE A 366 17.01 -3.40 -19.60
N MET A 367 18.07 -3.09 -20.35
CA MET A 367 18.03 -2.04 -21.36
C MET A 367 17.00 -2.32 -22.45
N ASN A 368 16.96 -3.55 -22.98
CA ASN A 368 15.98 -3.98 -23.98
C ASN A 368 14.54 -3.88 -23.44
N ARG A 369 14.34 -4.17 -22.15
CA ARG A 369 13.05 -3.98 -21.47
C ARG A 369 12.68 -2.50 -21.32
N ILE A 370 13.63 -1.61 -21.08
CA ILE A 370 13.38 -0.16 -21.02
C ILE A 370 12.98 0.38 -22.40
N LEU A 371 13.69 -0.03 -23.46
CA LEU A 371 13.41 0.42 -24.83
C LEU A 371 12.03 -0.04 -25.35
N THR A 372 11.49 -1.13 -24.80
CA THR A 372 10.16 -1.66 -25.19
C THR A 372 8.99 -1.03 -24.43
N ILE A 373 9.23 -0.15 -23.43
CA ILE A 373 8.16 0.48 -22.61
C ILE A 373 7.12 1.21 -23.46
N GLY A 374 7.52 1.85 -24.57
CA GLY A 374 6.64 2.57 -25.49
C GLY A 374 6.34 1.85 -26.80
N ASN A 375 6.75 0.60 -26.96
CA ASN A 375 6.59 -0.11 -28.23
C ASN A 375 5.17 -0.70 -28.34
N MET A 376 4.32 -0.03 -29.13
CA MET A 376 2.94 -0.45 -29.38
C MET A 376 2.81 -1.80 -30.10
N LYS A 377 3.90 -2.37 -30.62
CA LYS A 377 3.93 -3.72 -31.21
C LYS A 377 4.09 -4.83 -30.17
N ASP A 378 4.26 -4.49 -28.89
CA ASP A 378 4.33 -5.46 -27.80
C ASP A 378 3.00 -6.21 -27.64
N SER A 379 3.06 -7.53 -27.70
CA SER A 379 1.91 -8.43 -27.54
C SER A 379 1.12 -8.16 -26.26
N SER A 380 1.81 -7.79 -25.17
CA SER A 380 1.17 -7.50 -23.87
C SER A 380 0.32 -6.22 -23.88
N LEU A 381 0.75 -5.17 -24.58
CA LEU A 381 -0.02 -3.92 -24.72
C LEU A 381 -1.22 -4.11 -25.64
N ARG A 382 -1.05 -4.81 -26.77
CA ARG A 382 -2.14 -5.12 -27.70
C ARG A 382 -3.25 -5.93 -27.01
N TYR A 383 -2.88 -6.90 -26.18
CA TYR A 383 -3.83 -7.70 -25.41
C TYR A 383 -4.67 -6.85 -24.43
N ARG A 384 -4.06 -5.85 -23.77
CA ARG A 384 -4.79 -4.93 -22.88
C ARG A 384 -5.80 -4.06 -23.62
N PHE A 385 -5.45 -3.56 -24.80
CA PHE A 385 -6.40 -2.78 -25.61
C PHE A 385 -7.59 -3.63 -26.07
N ALA A 386 -7.37 -4.91 -26.41
CA ALA A 386 -8.46 -5.84 -26.70
C ALA A 386 -9.38 -6.04 -25.48
N ILE A 387 -8.80 -6.17 -24.28
CA ILE A 387 -9.56 -6.25 -23.03
C ILE A 387 -10.38 -4.98 -22.79
N TYR A 388 -9.81 -3.79 -22.99
CA TYR A 388 -10.55 -2.53 -22.85
C TYR A 388 -11.69 -2.42 -23.86
N GLY A 389 -11.48 -2.86 -25.10
CA GLY A 389 -12.53 -2.95 -26.12
C GLY A 389 -13.70 -3.84 -25.66
N ASN A 390 -13.42 -5.02 -25.11
CA ASN A 390 -14.50 -5.86 -24.57
C ASN A 390 -15.13 -5.28 -23.29
N THR A 391 -14.37 -4.53 -22.51
CA THR A 391 -14.86 -3.90 -21.28
C THR A 391 -15.84 -2.76 -21.59
N THR A 392 -15.79 -2.12 -22.76
CA THR A 392 -16.78 -1.08 -23.11
C THR A 392 -18.19 -1.64 -23.20
N TYR A 393 -18.39 -2.82 -23.78
CA TYR A 393 -19.71 -3.47 -23.82
C TYR A 393 -20.30 -3.66 -22.42
N LEU A 394 -19.46 -4.14 -21.49
CA LEU A 394 -19.87 -4.33 -20.09
C LEU A 394 -20.23 -2.99 -19.43
N LEU A 395 -19.47 -1.93 -19.69
CA LEU A 395 -19.75 -0.61 -19.13
C LEU A 395 -20.96 0.09 -19.77
N GLU A 396 -21.26 -0.19 -21.04
CA GLU A 396 -22.47 0.29 -21.71
C GLU A 396 -23.73 -0.32 -21.09
N ASP A 397 -23.71 -1.63 -20.81
CA ASP A 397 -24.87 -2.33 -20.25
C ASP A 397 -24.99 -2.16 -18.73
N TYR A 398 -23.87 -2.22 -18.00
CA TYR A 398 -23.85 -2.30 -16.54
C TYR A 398 -23.08 -1.17 -15.85
N GLY A 399 -22.53 -0.20 -16.58
CA GLY A 399 -21.63 0.82 -16.00
C GLY A 399 -22.25 1.66 -14.88
N LEU A 400 -23.57 1.85 -14.84
CA LEU A 400 -24.20 2.59 -13.74
C LEU A 400 -24.33 1.77 -12.45
N ARG A 401 -24.78 0.51 -12.54
CA ARG A 401 -25.11 -0.36 -11.39
C ARG A 401 -23.97 -1.30 -10.99
N GLY A 402 -23.10 -1.66 -11.92
CA GLY A 402 -22.12 -2.73 -11.80
C GLY A 402 -22.70 -4.10 -12.06
N VAL A 403 -21.82 -5.08 -12.29
CA VAL A 403 -22.20 -6.49 -12.53
C VAL A 403 -22.23 -7.33 -11.25
N GLY A 404 -21.68 -6.82 -10.16
CA GLY A 404 -21.47 -7.57 -8.92
C GLY A 404 -19.99 -7.73 -8.57
N LEU A 405 -19.71 -7.99 -7.30
CA LEU A 405 -18.36 -7.98 -6.74
C LEU A 405 -17.50 -9.16 -7.24
N GLY A 406 -16.31 -8.88 -7.75
CA GLY A 406 -15.28 -9.87 -8.05
C GLY A 406 -15.17 -10.32 -9.50
N THR A 407 -13.97 -10.80 -9.85
CA THR A 407 -13.62 -11.16 -11.23
C THR A 407 -14.42 -12.34 -11.76
N ASP A 408 -14.85 -13.25 -10.89
CA ASP A 408 -15.54 -14.47 -11.32
C ASP A 408 -16.94 -14.15 -11.87
N VAL A 409 -17.64 -13.16 -11.29
CA VAL A 409 -18.90 -12.61 -11.83
C VAL A 409 -18.64 -11.94 -13.17
N MET A 410 -17.63 -11.06 -13.24
CA MET A 410 -17.30 -10.33 -14.45
C MET A 410 -16.94 -11.27 -15.62
N ARG A 411 -16.18 -12.34 -15.36
CA ARG A 411 -15.84 -13.37 -16.35
C ARG A 411 -17.07 -14.08 -16.90
N GLN A 412 -18.10 -14.30 -16.09
CA GLN A 412 -19.35 -14.89 -16.60
C GLN A 412 -20.08 -13.92 -17.51
N VAL A 413 -20.16 -12.64 -17.13
CA VAL A 413 -20.79 -11.61 -17.96
C VAL A 413 -20.05 -11.44 -19.29
N PHE A 414 -18.72 -11.47 -19.28
CA PHE A 414 -17.93 -11.38 -20.51
C PHE A 414 -18.27 -12.43 -21.57
N LYS A 415 -18.77 -13.62 -21.17
CA LYS A 415 -19.13 -14.69 -22.10
C LYS A 415 -20.33 -14.36 -23.01
N VAL A 416 -21.11 -13.34 -22.66
CA VAL A 416 -22.26 -12.88 -23.46
C VAL A 416 -21.81 -11.94 -24.59
N TYR A 417 -20.59 -11.40 -24.52
CA TYR A 417 -20.04 -10.49 -25.52
C TYR A 417 -19.16 -11.23 -26.54
N PRO A 418 -18.74 -10.58 -27.65
CA PRO A 418 -17.79 -11.17 -28.59
C PRO A 418 -16.46 -11.55 -27.93
N THR A 419 -15.85 -12.63 -28.42
CA THR A 419 -14.50 -13.03 -28.00
C THR A 419 -13.45 -12.03 -28.48
N MET A 420 -12.31 -11.99 -27.78
CA MET A 420 -11.14 -11.25 -28.24
C MET A 420 -10.55 -11.91 -29.50
N TYR A 421 -9.57 -11.25 -30.12
CA TYR A 421 -8.94 -11.69 -31.37
C TYR A 421 -8.30 -13.09 -31.30
N ASP A 422 -8.03 -13.60 -30.10
CA ASP A 422 -7.46 -14.92 -29.83
C ASP A 422 -8.52 -15.98 -29.46
N GLY A 423 -9.81 -15.63 -29.54
CA GLY A 423 -10.92 -16.50 -29.18
C GLY A 423 -11.23 -16.59 -27.68
N ASN A 424 -10.47 -15.89 -26.82
CA ASN A 424 -10.65 -15.93 -25.38
C ASN A 424 -11.50 -14.76 -24.85
N TYR A 425 -11.88 -14.85 -23.58
CA TYR A 425 -12.57 -13.79 -22.86
C TYR A 425 -11.65 -13.10 -21.84
N PRO A 426 -11.83 -11.80 -21.56
CA PRO A 426 -11.09 -11.11 -20.53
C PRO A 426 -11.22 -11.80 -19.16
N ILE A 427 -10.07 -12.05 -18.54
CA ILE A 427 -9.96 -12.65 -17.20
C ILE A 427 -10.20 -11.58 -16.11
N HIS A 428 -9.78 -10.35 -16.39
CA HIS A 428 -9.97 -9.13 -15.62
C HIS A 428 -9.60 -7.92 -16.51
N THR A 429 -9.91 -6.70 -16.08
CA THR A 429 -9.73 -5.49 -16.90
C THR A 429 -8.29 -4.99 -17.01
N HIS A 430 -7.32 -5.53 -16.26
CA HIS A 430 -5.95 -4.98 -16.16
C HIS A 430 -5.91 -3.50 -15.73
N ASN A 431 -6.91 -3.04 -14.99
CA ASN A 431 -6.96 -1.70 -14.44
C ASN A 431 -7.87 -1.71 -13.21
N ASN A 432 -7.35 -1.43 -12.01
CA ASN A 432 -8.18 -1.45 -10.79
C ASN A 432 -9.36 -0.48 -10.89
N TYR A 433 -9.20 0.70 -11.49
CA TYR A 433 -10.27 1.70 -11.56
C TYR A 433 -11.41 1.22 -12.44
N VAL A 434 -11.08 0.68 -13.62
CA VAL A 434 -12.08 0.11 -14.53
C VAL A 434 -12.68 -1.17 -13.96
N GLN A 435 -11.89 -1.99 -13.25
CA GLN A 435 -12.40 -3.15 -12.54
C GLN A 435 -13.46 -2.75 -11.49
N MET A 436 -13.16 -1.76 -10.64
CA MET A 436 -14.10 -1.29 -9.62
C MET A 436 -15.35 -0.65 -10.25
N TRP A 437 -15.22 -0.02 -11.42
CA TRP A 437 -16.37 0.48 -12.17
C TRP A 437 -17.25 -0.67 -12.69
N GLY A 438 -16.66 -1.67 -13.32
CA GLY A 438 -17.39 -2.85 -13.76
C GLY A 438 -18.09 -3.57 -12.60
N GLU A 439 -17.39 -3.78 -11.49
CA GLU A 439 -17.92 -4.55 -10.34
C GLU A 439 -18.97 -3.80 -9.53
N LEU A 440 -18.72 -2.52 -9.20
CA LEU A 440 -19.53 -1.75 -8.24
C LEU A 440 -20.40 -0.66 -8.89
N GLY A 441 -20.28 -0.46 -10.20
CA GLY A 441 -20.93 0.62 -10.93
C GLY A 441 -20.28 1.98 -10.73
N PHE A 442 -20.84 2.99 -11.41
CA PHE A 442 -20.28 4.35 -11.47
C PHE A 442 -20.10 4.97 -10.08
N PHE A 443 -21.12 4.86 -9.22
CA PHE A 443 -21.04 5.43 -7.87
C PHE A 443 -20.04 4.68 -6.98
N GLY A 444 -19.93 3.36 -7.12
CA GLY A 444 -18.90 2.57 -6.45
C GLY A 444 -17.49 2.98 -6.86
N ALA A 445 -17.23 3.08 -8.16
CA ALA A 445 -15.97 3.59 -8.69
C ALA A 445 -15.66 5.01 -8.23
N LEU A 446 -16.68 5.89 -8.20
CA LEU A 446 -16.50 7.26 -7.72
C LEU A 446 -16.07 7.29 -6.26
N THR A 447 -16.66 6.45 -5.40
CA THR A 447 -16.24 6.37 -3.99
C THR A 447 -14.83 5.78 -3.82
N TYR A 448 -14.46 4.79 -4.64
CA TYR A 448 -13.11 4.25 -4.67
C TYR A 448 -12.08 5.33 -5.07
N VAL A 449 -12.31 6.02 -6.18
CA VAL A 449 -11.44 7.10 -6.67
C VAL A 449 -11.36 8.23 -5.63
N ALA A 450 -12.49 8.63 -5.05
CA ALA A 450 -12.52 9.64 -3.98
C ALA A 450 -11.74 9.19 -2.73
N MET A 451 -11.81 7.90 -2.36
CA MET A 451 -11.04 7.34 -1.26
C MET A 451 -9.53 7.42 -1.54
N VAL A 452 -9.08 7.05 -2.74
CA VAL A 452 -7.66 7.13 -3.14
C VAL A 452 -7.15 8.58 -3.09
N PHE A 453 -7.85 9.52 -3.73
CA PHE A 453 -7.45 10.93 -3.73
C PHE A 453 -7.47 11.55 -2.33
N HIS A 454 -8.49 11.24 -1.53
CA HIS A 454 -8.59 11.71 -0.16
C HIS A 454 -7.41 11.22 0.68
N GLN A 455 -7.04 9.94 0.56
CA GLN A 455 -5.93 9.38 1.31
C GLN A 455 -4.59 10.02 0.95
N LEU A 456 -4.33 10.23 -0.35
CA LEU A 456 -3.14 10.95 -0.82
C LEU A 456 -3.12 12.38 -0.28
N LYS A 457 -4.23 13.11 -0.41
CA LYS A 457 -4.37 14.48 0.05
C LYS A 457 -4.11 14.60 1.56
N VAL A 458 -4.76 13.77 2.37
CA VAL A 458 -4.59 13.80 3.83
C VAL A 458 -3.17 13.40 4.23
N GLY A 459 -2.56 12.44 3.55
CA GLY A 459 -1.15 12.06 3.74
C GLY A 459 -0.19 13.22 3.46
N VAL A 460 -0.35 13.90 2.33
CA VAL A 460 0.46 15.09 1.97
C VAL A 460 0.23 16.21 2.97
N LYS A 461 -1.02 16.55 3.30
CA LYS A 461 -1.33 17.59 4.29
C LYS A 461 -0.69 17.29 5.63
N THR A 462 -0.76 16.04 6.08
CA THR A 462 -0.13 15.59 7.33
C THR A 462 1.38 15.73 7.28
N TYR A 463 2.03 15.46 6.15
CA TYR A 463 3.47 15.67 6.02
C TYR A 463 3.88 17.13 6.30
N TYR A 464 3.12 18.09 5.75
CA TYR A 464 3.41 19.51 5.92
C TYR A 464 3.06 20.05 7.31
N THR A 465 2.02 19.54 7.96
CA THR A 465 1.63 19.98 9.31
C THR A 465 2.36 19.23 10.43
N CYS A 466 2.89 18.03 10.17
CA CYS A 466 3.54 17.22 11.19
C CYS A 466 4.90 17.79 11.61
N ILE A 467 5.13 17.79 12.92
CA ILE A 467 6.35 18.27 13.58
C ILE A 467 7.34 17.11 13.83
N ASP A 468 6.86 15.93 14.23
CA ASP A 468 7.73 14.78 14.50
C ASP A 468 8.40 14.25 13.23
N ARG A 469 9.73 14.41 13.15
CA ARG A 469 10.54 13.96 12.01
C ARG A 469 10.38 12.48 11.68
N ARG A 470 10.18 11.62 12.68
CA ARG A 470 10.01 10.17 12.47
C ARG A 470 8.72 9.88 11.72
N ILE A 471 7.63 10.55 12.10
CA ILE A 471 6.34 10.44 11.41
C ILE A 471 6.46 11.05 10.01
N LYS A 472 7.10 12.21 9.86
CA LYS A 472 7.33 12.85 8.54
C LYS A 472 8.04 11.90 7.55
N ASN A 473 9.08 11.19 8.01
CA ASN A 473 9.80 10.24 7.16
C ASN A 473 8.92 9.05 6.73
N ILE A 474 8.12 8.51 7.67
CA ILE A 474 7.22 7.37 7.39
C ILE A 474 6.07 7.79 6.46
N ILE A 475 5.44 8.94 6.71
CA ILE A 475 4.32 9.41 5.87
C ILE A 475 4.80 9.79 4.47
N ALA A 476 6.01 10.34 4.30
CA ALA A 476 6.58 10.59 2.98
C ALA A 476 6.78 9.30 2.18
N ALA A 477 7.31 8.24 2.83
CA ALA A 477 7.44 6.91 2.22
C ALA A 477 6.07 6.32 1.88
N ALA A 478 5.10 6.41 2.78
CA ALA A 478 3.77 5.89 2.58
C ALA A 478 3.01 6.59 1.45
N VAL A 479 3.08 7.93 1.37
CA VAL A 479 2.47 8.72 0.29
C VAL A 479 3.14 8.41 -1.05
N GLY A 480 4.47 8.34 -1.09
CA GLY A 480 5.20 7.95 -2.30
C GLY A 480 4.79 6.56 -2.79
N ALA A 481 4.80 5.57 -1.90
CA ALA A 481 4.38 4.19 -2.18
C ALA A 481 2.92 4.13 -2.67
N PHE A 482 2.01 4.83 -2.00
CA PHE A 482 0.58 4.81 -2.32
C PHE A 482 0.29 5.52 -3.65
N PHE A 483 1.02 6.59 -3.96
CA PHE A 483 0.99 7.23 -5.27
C PHE A 483 1.50 6.27 -6.36
N GLY A 484 2.63 5.61 -6.13
CA GLY A 484 3.21 4.64 -7.06
C GLY A 484 2.25 3.51 -7.42
N ILE A 485 1.70 2.83 -6.41
CA ILE A 485 0.76 1.73 -6.65
C ILE A 485 -0.55 2.22 -7.30
N SER A 486 -0.99 3.45 -7.01
CA SER A 486 -2.13 4.08 -7.71
C SER A 486 -1.84 4.30 -9.20
N VAL A 487 -0.63 4.70 -9.56
CA VAL A 487 -0.22 4.82 -10.97
C VAL A 487 -0.16 3.44 -11.64
N ILE A 488 0.41 2.43 -10.97
CA ILE A 488 0.41 1.05 -11.49
C ILE A 488 -1.02 0.54 -11.72
N SER A 489 -1.94 0.89 -10.82
CA SER A 489 -3.35 0.48 -10.87
C SER A 489 -4.10 0.95 -12.13
N VAL A 490 -3.54 1.88 -12.91
CA VAL A 490 -4.05 2.28 -14.22
C VAL A 490 -3.72 1.24 -15.29
N ALA A 491 -2.57 0.56 -15.16
CA ALA A 491 -2.03 -0.36 -16.14
C ALA A 491 -2.10 -1.84 -15.70
N GLU A 492 -2.44 -2.11 -14.44
CA GLU A 492 -2.60 -3.45 -13.90
C GLU A 492 -3.82 -3.53 -12.97
N TYR A 493 -4.40 -4.75 -12.88
CA TYR A 493 -5.36 -5.08 -11.83
C TYR A 493 -4.61 -5.67 -10.62
N SER A 494 -4.00 -4.81 -9.80
CA SER A 494 -3.15 -5.22 -8.67
C SER A 494 -3.90 -6.01 -7.60
N TRP A 495 -5.22 -5.84 -7.48
CA TRP A 495 -6.04 -6.59 -6.51
C TRP A 495 -6.47 -7.97 -6.99
N PHE A 496 -6.06 -8.37 -8.19
CA PHE A 496 -6.23 -9.75 -8.66
C PHE A 496 -5.59 -10.75 -7.70
N TYR A 497 -4.44 -10.38 -7.12
CA TYR A 497 -3.75 -11.15 -6.10
C TYR A 497 -4.11 -10.64 -4.71
N PRO A 498 -4.78 -11.46 -3.87
CA PRO A 498 -5.25 -10.98 -2.56
C PRO A 498 -4.12 -10.53 -1.63
N ARG A 499 -2.93 -11.13 -1.72
CA ARG A 499 -1.74 -10.66 -0.98
C ARG A 499 -1.40 -9.19 -1.27
N ASN A 500 -1.54 -8.76 -2.53
CA ASN A 500 -1.28 -7.37 -2.93
C ASN A 500 -2.37 -6.44 -2.44
N MET A 501 -3.63 -6.88 -2.51
CA MET A 501 -4.74 -6.16 -1.92
C MET A 501 -4.54 -5.96 -0.40
N PHE A 502 -4.11 -6.98 0.33
CA PHE A 502 -3.85 -6.88 1.77
C PHE A 502 -2.71 -5.91 2.09
N VAL A 503 -1.61 -5.92 1.32
CA VAL A 503 -0.50 -4.96 1.48
C VAL A 503 -0.94 -3.54 1.10
N TYR A 504 -1.78 -3.38 0.07
CA TYR A 504 -2.36 -2.09 -0.33
C TYR A 504 -3.17 -1.46 0.80
N PHE A 505 -4.05 -2.23 1.43
CA PHE A 505 -4.87 -1.74 2.54
C PHE A 505 -4.07 -1.62 3.87
N PHE A 506 -3.03 -2.42 4.06
CA PHE A 506 -2.04 -2.18 5.12
C PHE A 506 -1.35 -0.81 4.94
N LEU A 507 -0.90 -0.49 3.73
CA LEU A 507 -0.32 0.81 3.38
C LEU A 507 -1.31 1.96 3.60
N PHE A 508 -2.58 1.77 3.22
CA PHE A 508 -3.65 2.71 3.54
C PHE A 508 -3.76 2.96 5.05
N GLY A 509 -3.77 1.88 5.84
CA GLY A 509 -3.79 1.93 7.31
C GLY A 509 -2.57 2.62 7.92
N VAL A 510 -1.38 2.44 7.35
CA VAL A 510 -0.14 3.12 7.80
C VAL A 510 -0.24 4.63 7.61
N ILE A 511 -0.78 5.10 6.48
CA ILE A 511 -1.03 6.53 6.24
C ILE A 511 -2.00 7.06 7.31
N ALA A 512 -3.15 6.38 7.50
CA ALA A 512 -4.15 6.81 8.48
C ALA A 512 -3.61 6.78 9.93
N ALA A 513 -2.76 5.82 10.28
CA ALA A 513 -2.09 5.76 11.58
C ALA A 513 -1.13 6.96 11.76
N CYS A 514 -0.38 7.34 10.73
CA CYS A 514 0.46 8.55 10.78
C CYS A 514 -0.37 9.82 11.00
N VAL A 515 -1.50 9.95 10.31
CA VAL A 515 -2.44 11.08 10.47
C VAL A 515 -2.93 11.16 11.91
N LYS A 516 -3.40 10.03 12.46
CA LYS A 516 -3.85 9.94 13.85
C LYS A 516 -2.74 10.38 14.83
N LEU A 517 -1.52 9.86 14.67
CA LEU A 517 -0.41 10.18 15.54
C LEU A 517 0.05 11.64 15.41
N ALA A 518 0.01 12.22 14.21
CA ALA A 518 0.37 13.60 13.97
C ALA A 518 -0.63 14.56 14.65
N CYS A 519 -1.93 14.33 14.49
CA CYS A 519 -2.96 15.13 15.15
C CYS A 519 -2.86 15.01 16.69
N ALA A 520 -2.65 13.80 17.22
CA ALA A 520 -2.53 13.60 18.66
C ALA A 520 -1.34 14.36 19.28
N LYS A 521 -0.23 14.49 18.54
CA LYS A 521 0.95 15.27 18.98
C LYS A 521 0.70 16.77 18.91
N GLN A 522 0.09 17.26 17.83
CA GLN A 522 -0.28 18.67 17.70
C GLN A 522 -1.19 19.11 18.85
N SER A 523 -2.19 18.30 19.21
CA SER A 523 -3.07 18.60 20.35
C SER A 523 -2.40 18.49 21.72
N ALA A 524 -1.23 17.88 21.83
CA ALA A 524 -0.47 17.83 23.08
C ALA A 524 0.54 18.97 23.21
N GLU A 525 0.90 19.61 22.09
CA GLU A 525 1.83 20.75 22.01
C GLU A 525 1.11 22.11 21.98
N ALA A 526 -0.18 22.14 21.60
CA ALA A 526 -1.09 23.29 21.71
C ALA A 526 -1.77 23.31 23.09
#